data_AF-B7FSP4-F1
#
_entry.id   AF-B7FSP4-F1
#
_cell.length_a   1.000
_cell.length_b   1.000
_cell.length_c   1.000
_cell.angle_alpha   90.00
_cell.angle_beta   90.00
_cell.angle_gamma   90.00
#
_symmetry.space_group_name_H-M   'P 1'
#
loop_
_entity.id
_entity.type
_entity.pdbx_description
1 polymer ?
#
loop_
_entity_poly.entity_id
_entity_poly.type
_entity_poly.pdbx_seq_one_letter_code
_entity_poly.pdbx_strand_id
1 'polypeptide(L)'
;MMRSTILAALLASAAAFAPASMQSQRAGSVSLNAEEMSKSIPFLVKPDKLDGSMAGDMGFDPMRLSDIQTDLKYARWSEIKHGRICMLAIVGILVQQAGIHLPGEQFTNTDIFGAVDSVGFGANMQIFAGIGAVEIATFNKHYGEGEPGDLGFDGGQLKGASADKIALRKEQEIVHCRLAMIAFLGAMGQTLLFGQALP
;
A
#
# COMPACT_ATOMS: atom_id res chain seq x y z
N MET A 1 66.73 -47.62 44.25
CA MET A 1 66.10 -46.37 43.77
C MET A 1 66.38 -46.06 42.28
N MET A 2 66.64 -47.06 41.42
CA MET A 2 67.02 -46.86 40.00
C MET A 2 66.03 -47.43 38.98
N ARG A 3 64.83 -47.83 39.44
CA ARG A 3 63.76 -48.39 38.58
C ARG A 3 62.65 -47.39 38.28
N SER A 4 62.54 -46.30 39.06
CA SER A 4 61.48 -45.30 38.91
C SER A 4 61.83 -44.18 37.92
N THR A 5 63.10 -44.01 37.58
CA THR A 5 63.56 -42.93 36.68
C THR A 5 63.39 -43.28 35.19
N ILE A 6 63.40 -44.57 34.83
CA ILE A 6 63.25 -45.02 33.44
C ILE A 6 61.78 -44.91 32.97
N LEU A 7 60.81 -45.08 33.88
CA LEU A 7 59.39 -44.98 33.55
C LEU A 7 58.96 -43.54 33.21
N ALA A 8 59.60 -42.54 33.80
CA ALA A 8 59.28 -41.13 33.57
C ALA A 8 59.75 -40.62 32.19
N ALA A 9 60.84 -41.19 31.64
CA ALA A 9 61.37 -40.79 30.34
C ALA A 9 60.54 -41.32 29.15
N LEU A 10 59.87 -42.46 29.29
CA LEU A 10 59.02 -43.04 28.24
C LEU A 10 57.65 -42.35 28.11
N LEU A 11 57.14 -41.77 29.20
CA LEU A 11 55.89 -41.00 29.19
C LEU A 11 56.04 -39.61 28.56
N ALA A 12 57.25 -39.04 28.55
CA ALA A 12 57.52 -37.73 27.97
C ALA A 12 57.52 -37.72 26.42
N SER A 13 57.75 -38.88 25.78
CA SER A 13 57.82 -38.98 24.31
C SER A 13 56.46 -39.00 23.61
N ALA A 14 55.36 -39.23 24.35
CA ALA A 14 54.01 -39.32 23.81
C ALA A 14 53.28 -37.97 23.69
N ALA A 15 53.76 -36.91 24.35
CA ALA A 15 53.09 -35.60 24.36
C ALA A 15 53.46 -34.71 23.16
N ALA A 16 54.51 -35.05 22.39
CA ALA A 16 55.01 -34.24 21.29
C ALA A 16 54.27 -34.45 19.95
N PHE A 17 53.33 -35.40 19.88
CA PHE A 17 52.58 -35.74 18.66
C PHE A 17 51.07 -35.45 18.75
N ALA A 18 50.64 -34.61 19.68
CA ALA A 18 49.24 -34.17 19.72
C ALA A 18 48.95 -33.22 18.53
N PRO A 19 47.90 -33.47 17.71
CA PRO A 19 47.53 -32.57 16.64
C PRO A 19 47.13 -31.23 17.24
N ALA A 20 47.81 -30.16 16.86
CA ALA A 20 47.40 -28.81 17.21
C ALA A 20 45.97 -28.60 16.69
N SER A 21 45.01 -28.35 17.59
CA SER A 21 43.67 -27.95 17.20
C SER A 21 43.79 -26.61 16.49
N MET A 22 43.84 -26.63 15.15
CA MET A 22 43.62 -25.46 14.32
C MET A 22 42.22 -24.98 14.67
N GLN A 23 42.16 -23.97 15.52
CA GLN A 23 40.94 -23.26 15.83
C GLN A 23 40.56 -22.57 14.53
N SER A 24 39.74 -23.26 13.74
CA SER A 24 39.13 -22.74 12.53
C SER A 24 38.52 -21.41 12.93
N GLN A 25 39.17 -20.33 12.52
CA GLN A 25 38.54 -19.02 12.55
C GLN A 25 37.33 -19.21 11.65
N ARG A 26 36.17 -19.44 12.26
CA ARG A 26 34.90 -19.28 11.58
C ARG A 26 35.00 -17.90 10.95
N ALA A 27 35.15 -17.87 9.64
CA ALA A 27 34.97 -16.67 8.86
C ALA A 27 33.68 -16.08 9.40
N GLY A 28 33.78 -14.92 10.05
CA GLY A 28 32.60 -14.19 10.46
C GLY A 28 31.77 -14.11 9.19
N SER A 29 30.61 -14.77 9.19
CA SER A 29 29.66 -14.58 8.12
C SER A 29 29.44 -13.08 8.11
N VAL A 30 29.92 -12.41 7.06
CA VAL A 30 29.51 -11.05 6.78
C VAL A 30 28.01 -11.19 6.58
N SER A 31 27.24 -10.98 7.64
CA SER A 31 25.85 -10.66 7.50
C SER A 31 25.90 -9.32 6.80
N LEU A 32 25.76 -9.34 5.47
CA LEU A 32 25.18 -8.21 4.79
C LEU A 32 23.96 -7.86 5.65
N ASN A 33 23.92 -6.64 6.20
CA ASN A 33 22.64 -6.07 6.60
C ASN A 33 21.84 -6.08 5.30
N ALA A 34 21.11 -7.16 5.08
CA ALA A 34 20.22 -7.32 3.96
C ALA A 34 19.06 -6.39 4.29
N GLU A 35 19.25 -5.11 3.98
CA GLU A 35 18.11 -4.23 3.79
C GLU A 35 17.20 -4.99 2.82
N GLU A 36 15.99 -5.32 3.29
CA GLU A 36 15.08 -6.15 2.51
C GLU A 36 14.87 -5.48 1.14
N MET A 37 15.06 -6.23 0.06
CA MET A 37 14.80 -5.68 -1.27
C MET A 37 13.30 -5.44 -1.42
N SER A 38 12.92 -4.38 -2.14
CA SER A 38 11.52 -4.08 -2.40
C SER A 38 10.86 -5.22 -3.18
N LYS A 39 9.67 -5.65 -2.73
CA LYS A 39 8.89 -6.72 -3.39
C LYS A 39 8.41 -6.32 -4.79
N SER A 40 8.16 -5.03 -5.01
CA SER A 40 7.71 -4.49 -6.29
C SER A 40 8.87 -4.16 -7.24
N ILE A 41 10.02 -3.75 -6.71
CA ILE A 41 11.21 -3.40 -7.47
C ILE A 41 12.41 -4.19 -6.90
N PRO A 42 12.67 -5.41 -7.39
CA PRO A 42 13.64 -6.34 -6.78
C PRO A 42 15.10 -5.86 -6.76
N PHE A 43 15.41 -4.79 -7.50
CA PHE A 43 16.74 -4.19 -7.56
C PHE A 43 16.91 -2.96 -6.63
N LEU A 44 15.84 -2.54 -5.95
CA LEU A 44 15.86 -1.39 -5.05
C LEU A 44 15.67 -1.84 -3.60
N VAL A 45 16.35 -1.16 -2.68
CA VAL A 45 16.17 -1.36 -1.24
C VAL A 45 14.79 -0.85 -0.82
N LYS A 46 14.09 -1.62 0.01
CA LYS A 46 12.81 -1.23 0.63
C LYS A 46 13.04 -0.05 1.60
N PRO A 47 12.26 1.04 1.51
CA PRO A 47 12.37 2.13 2.48
C PRO A 47 11.99 1.69 3.89
N ASP A 48 12.69 2.20 4.91
CA ASP A 48 12.54 1.79 6.32
C ASP A 48 11.13 2.01 6.89
N LYS A 49 10.38 2.97 6.33
CA LYS A 49 9.03 3.32 6.79
C LYS A 49 7.93 2.44 6.19
N LEU A 50 8.23 1.66 5.13
CA LEU A 50 7.31 0.69 4.55
C LEU A 50 7.66 -0.66 5.17
N ASP A 51 7.11 -1.00 6.33
CA ASP A 51 7.47 -2.20 7.10
C ASP A 51 6.61 -3.43 6.74
N GLY A 52 5.58 -3.28 5.90
CA GLY A 52 4.59 -4.31 5.63
C GLY A 52 3.39 -4.33 6.58
N SER A 53 3.32 -3.41 7.56
CA SER A 53 2.20 -3.31 8.50
C SER A 53 0.92 -2.76 7.85
N MET A 54 1.06 -2.00 6.77
CA MET A 54 -0.07 -1.40 6.08
C MET A 54 -0.63 -2.32 4.99
N ALA A 55 -1.95 -2.35 4.85
CA ALA A 55 -2.61 -3.12 3.81
C ALA A 55 -2.12 -2.72 2.40
N GLY A 56 -1.75 -3.72 1.60
CA GLY A 56 -1.28 -3.51 0.22
C GLY A 56 0.13 -2.91 0.12
N ASP A 57 0.96 -3.02 1.16
CA ASP A 57 2.37 -2.67 1.09
C ASP A 57 3.14 -3.70 0.24
N MET A 58 3.82 -3.19 -0.80
CA MET A 58 4.66 -3.95 -1.72
C MET A 58 6.07 -3.34 -1.83
N GLY A 59 6.44 -2.44 -0.92
CA GLY A 59 7.70 -1.70 -0.96
C GLY A 59 7.85 -0.76 -2.16
N PHE A 60 6.73 -0.36 -2.78
CA PHE A 60 6.74 0.47 -4.00
C PHE A 60 6.87 1.94 -3.64
N ASP A 61 8.11 2.42 -3.50
CA ASP A 61 8.44 3.85 -3.43
C ASP A 61 9.79 4.13 -4.08
N PRO A 62 9.86 4.17 -5.43
CA PRO A 62 11.11 4.43 -6.14
C PRO A 62 11.66 5.84 -5.92
N MET A 63 10.81 6.80 -5.50
CA MET A 63 11.19 8.20 -5.28
C MET A 63 11.45 8.52 -3.80
N ARG A 64 11.31 7.56 -2.89
CA ARG A 64 11.48 7.72 -1.44
C ARG A 64 10.63 8.87 -0.87
N LEU A 65 9.42 9.05 -1.40
CA LEU A 65 8.48 10.06 -0.92
C LEU A 65 8.05 9.77 0.53
N SER A 66 8.12 8.50 0.96
CA SER A 66 7.92 8.08 2.35
C SER A 66 8.89 8.76 3.30
N ASP A 67 10.14 8.97 2.88
CA ASP A 67 11.21 9.43 3.76
C ASP A 67 11.06 10.92 4.08
N ILE A 68 10.54 11.68 3.13
CA ILE A 68 10.25 13.12 3.26
C ILE A 68 9.06 13.37 4.21
N GLN A 69 8.11 12.45 4.28
CA GLN A 69 6.92 12.59 5.11
C GLN A 69 7.18 12.20 6.56
N THR A 70 6.74 13.03 7.51
CA THR A 70 6.85 12.71 8.95
C THR A 70 6.02 11.49 9.33
N ASP A 71 4.86 11.30 8.72
CA ASP A 71 3.97 10.15 8.93
C ASP A 71 3.32 9.72 7.60
N LEU A 72 3.29 8.41 7.35
CA LEU A 72 2.63 7.81 6.18
C LEU A 72 1.11 7.78 6.30
N LYS A 73 0.55 8.03 7.50
CA LYS A 73 -0.90 8.08 7.71
C LYS A 73 -1.58 9.05 6.75
N TYR A 74 -1.01 10.24 6.53
CA TYR A 74 -1.60 11.22 5.63
C TYR A 74 -1.60 10.75 4.16
N ALA A 75 -0.48 10.17 3.70
CA ALA A 75 -0.41 9.59 2.35
C ALA A 75 -1.36 8.40 2.17
N ARG A 76 -1.58 7.60 3.21
CA ARG A 76 -2.58 6.54 3.17
C ARG A 76 -4.00 7.08 3.12
N TRP A 77 -4.31 8.12 3.89
CA TRP A 77 -5.60 8.81 3.84
C TRP A 77 -5.87 9.38 2.44
N SER A 78 -4.86 9.96 1.79
CA SER A 78 -5.02 10.47 0.42
C SER A 78 -5.20 9.33 -0.57
N GLU A 79 -4.42 8.24 -0.48
CA GLU A 79 -4.57 7.06 -1.35
C GLU A 79 -5.99 6.48 -1.30
N ILE A 80 -6.53 6.27 -0.08
CA ILE A 80 -7.88 5.70 0.10
C ILE A 80 -8.95 6.66 -0.42
N LYS A 81 -8.84 7.97 -0.18
CA LYS A 81 -9.82 8.95 -0.67
C LYS A 81 -9.84 9.02 -2.20
N HIS A 82 -8.69 9.11 -2.84
CA HIS A 82 -8.60 9.10 -4.32
C HIS A 82 -9.14 7.78 -4.87
N GLY A 83 -8.76 6.65 -4.26
CA GLY A 83 -9.24 5.33 -4.66
C GLY A 83 -10.76 5.18 -4.59
N ARG A 84 -11.39 5.58 -3.48
CA ARG A 84 -12.85 5.53 -3.31
C ARG A 84 -13.58 6.44 -4.30
N ILE A 85 -13.07 7.65 -4.52
CA ILE A 85 -13.65 8.59 -5.51
C ILE A 85 -13.55 7.98 -6.92
N CYS A 86 -12.40 7.43 -7.31
CA CYS A 86 -12.23 6.79 -8.61
C CYS A 86 -13.09 5.54 -8.78
N MET A 87 -13.28 4.72 -7.73
CA MET A 87 -14.20 3.58 -7.77
C MET A 87 -15.64 4.02 -8.06
N LEU A 88 -16.12 5.07 -7.39
CA LEU A 88 -17.45 5.62 -7.64
C LEU A 88 -17.54 6.29 -9.03
N ALA A 89 -16.49 6.98 -9.46
CA ALA A 89 -16.45 7.64 -10.77
C ALA A 89 -16.53 6.63 -11.93
N ILE A 90 -15.79 5.52 -11.86
CA ILE A 90 -15.85 4.45 -12.88
C ILE A 90 -17.24 3.82 -12.94
N VAL A 91 -17.85 3.50 -11.79
CA VAL A 91 -19.22 2.97 -11.77
C VAL A 91 -20.20 3.99 -12.35
N GLY A 92 -20.06 5.27 -12.01
CA GLY A 92 -20.88 6.35 -12.57
C GLY A 92 -20.76 6.45 -14.10
N ILE A 93 -19.54 6.40 -14.64
CA ILE A 93 -19.30 6.41 -16.09
C ILE A 93 -19.96 5.21 -16.77
N LEU A 94 -19.81 4.00 -16.20
CA LEU A 94 -20.38 2.77 -16.77
C LEU A 94 -21.92 2.77 -16.72
N VAL A 95 -22.52 3.22 -15.61
CA VAL A 95 -23.99 3.31 -15.46
C VAL A 95 -24.58 4.31 -16.45
N GLN A 96 -23.91 5.45 -16.62
CA GLN A 96 -24.28 6.49 -17.58
C GLN A 96 -24.20 5.98 -19.03
N GLN A 97 -23.16 5.21 -19.36
CA GLN A 97 -23.00 4.58 -20.68
C GLN A 97 -24.01 3.46 -20.93
N ALA A 98 -24.39 2.72 -19.90
CA ALA A 98 -25.45 1.70 -19.98
C ALA A 98 -26.85 2.30 -20.22
N GLY A 99 -26.98 3.63 -20.30
CA GLY A 99 -28.24 4.32 -20.54
C GLY A 99 -29.14 4.40 -19.31
N ILE A 100 -28.63 4.05 -18.12
CA ILE A 100 -29.37 4.18 -16.87
C ILE A 100 -29.09 5.58 -16.32
N HIS A 101 -29.91 6.54 -16.73
CA HIS A 101 -29.81 7.92 -16.28
C HIS A 101 -31.11 8.39 -15.64
N LEU A 102 -31.03 9.46 -14.85
CA LEU A 102 -32.21 10.12 -14.30
C LEU A 102 -33.05 10.72 -15.44
N PRO A 103 -34.39 10.78 -15.31
CA PRO A 103 -35.24 11.33 -16.35
C PRO A 103 -34.96 12.82 -16.58
N GLY A 104 -34.44 13.16 -17.76
CA GLY A 104 -34.16 14.53 -18.21
C GLY A 104 -33.11 14.56 -19.32
N GLU A 105 -33.31 15.39 -20.36
CA GLU A 105 -32.39 15.51 -21.51
C GLU A 105 -30.96 15.92 -21.10
N GLN A 106 -30.85 16.62 -19.98
CA GLN A 106 -29.58 17.08 -19.39
C GLN A 106 -28.68 15.94 -18.90
N PHE A 107 -29.25 14.75 -18.69
CA PHE A 107 -28.56 13.56 -18.19
C PHE A 107 -28.36 12.49 -19.26
N THR A 108 -28.56 12.79 -20.55
CA THR A 108 -28.39 11.81 -21.64
C THR A 108 -27.01 11.89 -22.29
N ASN A 109 -26.23 12.92 -21.98
CA ASN A 109 -24.88 13.06 -22.51
C ASN A 109 -23.97 11.94 -21.99
N THR A 110 -23.34 11.22 -22.92
CA THR A 110 -22.42 10.12 -22.65
C THR A 110 -20.97 10.58 -22.49
N ASP A 111 -20.66 11.80 -22.95
CA ASP A 111 -19.35 12.41 -22.78
C ASP A 111 -19.16 12.94 -21.36
N ILE A 112 -18.05 12.54 -20.73
CA ILE A 112 -17.71 12.85 -19.34
C ILE A 112 -17.68 14.37 -19.10
N PHE A 113 -17.11 15.13 -20.04
CA PHE A 113 -16.99 16.59 -19.93
C PHE A 113 -18.31 17.31 -20.30
N GLY A 114 -19.00 16.83 -21.33
CA GLY A 114 -20.30 17.39 -21.74
C GLY A 114 -21.39 17.18 -20.68
N ALA A 115 -21.33 16.08 -19.93
CA ALA A 115 -22.24 15.80 -18.83
C ALA A 115 -22.10 16.83 -17.67
N VAL A 116 -20.89 17.32 -17.39
CA VAL A 116 -20.69 18.32 -16.33
C VAL A 116 -21.34 19.66 -16.70
N ASP A 117 -21.24 20.05 -17.97
CA ASP A 117 -21.83 21.30 -18.45
C ASP A 117 -23.37 21.21 -18.58
N SER A 118 -23.92 20.04 -18.93
CA SER A 118 -25.36 19.87 -19.16
C SER A 118 -26.22 19.80 -17.90
N VAL A 119 -25.66 19.29 -16.80
CA VAL A 119 -26.36 19.13 -15.50
C VAL A 119 -26.64 20.48 -14.82
N GLY A 120 -25.99 21.55 -15.28
CA GLY A 120 -26.21 22.92 -14.83
C GLY A 120 -25.50 23.24 -13.51
N PHE A 121 -25.07 24.49 -13.34
CA PHE A 121 -24.27 24.95 -12.21
C PHE A 121 -24.92 24.67 -10.84
N GLY A 122 -26.25 24.76 -10.74
CA GLY A 122 -26.98 24.55 -9.49
C GLY A 122 -26.86 23.12 -8.94
N ALA A 123 -26.97 22.11 -9.79
CA ALA A 123 -26.86 20.70 -9.37
C ALA A 123 -25.41 20.33 -9.04
N ASN A 124 -24.44 20.81 -9.83
CA ASN A 124 -23.01 20.64 -9.53
C ASN A 124 -22.65 21.27 -8.17
N MET A 125 -23.16 22.47 -7.88
CA MET A 125 -22.93 23.13 -6.59
C MET A 125 -23.53 22.36 -5.40
N GLN A 126 -24.66 21.68 -5.56
CA GLN A 126 -25.21 20.84 -4.50
C GLN A 126 -24.31 19.63 -4.22
N ILE A 127 -23.76 19.01 -5.26
CA ILE A 127 -22.81 17.89 -5.13
C ILE A 127 -21.54 18.37 -4.42
N PHE A 128 -20.96 19.50 -4.87
CA PHE A 128 -19.78 20.07 -4.24
C PHE A 128 -20.02 20.51 -2.79
N ALA A 129 -21.19 21.09 -2.49
CA ALA A 129 -21.57 21.45 -1.13
C ALA A 129 -21.73 20.21 -0.24
N GLY A 130 -22.31 19.14 -0.76
CA GLY A 130 -22.43 17.85 -0.05
C GLY A 130 -21.06 17.24 0.25
N ILE A 131 -20.17 17.19 -0.74
CA ILE A 131 -18.77 16.73 -0.55
C ILE A 131 -18.07 17.61 0.48
N GLY A 132 -18.15 18.93 0.32
CA GLY A 132 -17.53 19.89 1.23
C GLY A 132 -18.02 19.75 2.68
N ALA A 133 -19.32 19.52 2.90
CA ALA A 133 -19.86 19.28 4.23
C ALA A 133 -19.29 18.00 4.87
N VAL A 134 -19.18 16.92 4.09
CA VAL A 134 -18.58 15.65 4.56
C VAL A 134 -17.09 15.81 4.85
N GLU A 135 -16.35 16.53 3.99
CA GLU A 135 -14.92 16.79 4.21
C GLU A 135 -14.68 17.65 5.45
N ILE A 136 -15.48 18.70 5.68
CA ILE A 136 -15.38 19.54 6.89
C ILE A 136 -15.68 18.71 8.14
N ALA A 137 -16.74 17.88 8.12
CA ALA A 137 -17.07 17.01 9.24
C ALA A 137 -15.98 15.97 9.55
N THR A 138 -15.22 15.59 8.52
CA THR A 138 -14.16 14.58 8.60
C THR A 138 -12.77 15.17 8.85
N PHE A 139 -12.60 16.48 8.69
CA PHE A 139 -11.31 17.17 8.73
C PHE A 139 -10.51 16.87 9.99
N ASN A 140 -11.17 16.84 11.15
CA ASN A 140 -10.53 16.54 12.44
C ASN A 140 -10.01 15.09 12.54
N LYS A 141 -10.58 14.15 11.78
CA LYS A 141 -10.13 12.75 11.75
C LYS A 141 -8.88 12.56 10.89
N HIS A 142 -8.62 13.46 9.93
CA HIS A 142 -7.44 13.39 9.07
C HIS A 142 -6.14 13.79 9.77
N TYR A 143 -6.24 14.67 10.77
CA TYR A 143 -5.11 15.15 11.57
C TYR A 143 -5.10 14.57 13.00
N GLY A 144 -6.03 13.66 13.32
CA GLY A 144 -6.14 13.00 14.61
C GLY A 144 -5.55 11.59 14.63
N GLU A 145 -5.72 10.89 15.76
CA GLU A 145 -5.27 9.52 16.04
C GLU A 145 -6.06 8.41 15.29
N GLY A 146 -6.91 8.78 14.33
CA GLY A 146 -7.78 7.82 13.64
C GLY A 146 -7.02 6.89 12.69
N GLU A 147 -7.48 5.64 12.56
CA GLU A 147 -6.94 4.73 11.54
C GLU A 147 -7.16 5.31 10.12
N PRO A 148 -6.13 5.29 9.25
CA PRO A 148 -6.27 5.78 7.88
C PRO A 148 -7.41 5.12 7.12
N GLY A 149 -8.37 5.93 6.66
CA GLY A 149 -9.52 5.48 5.87
C GLY A 149 -10.76 5.09 6.68
N ASP A 150 -10.70 5.10 8.01
CA ASP A 150 -11.85 4.81 8.87
C ASP A 150 -12.67 6.07 9.17
N LEU A 151 -13.86 6.14 8.58
CA LEU A 151 -14.83 7.21 8.80
C LEU A 151 -15.91 6.83 9.83
N GLY A 152 -15.93 5.58 10.29
CA GLY A 152 -17.03 4.99 11.05
C GLY A 152 -18.24 4.62 10.18
N PHE A 153 -18.10 4.68 8.85
CA PHE A 153 -19.14 4.30 7.90
C PHE A 153 -19.08 2.80 7.57
N ASP A 154 -19.18 1.95 8.59
CA ASP A 154 -18.97 0.50 8.45
C ASP A 154 -20.24 -0.30 8.10
N GLY A 155 -21.40 0.36 8.05
CA GLY A 155 -22.70 -0.27 7.77
C GLY A 155 -23.02 -1.50 8.65
N GLY A 156 -22.32 -1.67 9.78
CA GLY A 156 -22.39 -2.85 10.64
C GLY A 156 -21.70 -4.12 10.10
N GLN A 157 -21.11 -4.11 8.91
CA GLN A 157 -20.51 -5.33 8.31
C GLN A 157 -19.12 -5.69 8.88
N LEU A 158 -18.44 -4.72 9.49
CA LEU A 158 -17.12 -4.91 10.11
C LEU A 158 -17.20 -5.18 11.62
N LYS A 159 -18.35 -4.91 12.27
CA LYS A 159 -18.59 -5.15 13.70
C LYS A 159 -18.81 -6.64 13.98
N GLY A 160 -17.72 -7.39 14.05
CA GLY A 160 -17.75 -8.83 14.38
C GLY A 160 -16.93 -9.73 13.44
N ALA A 161 -16.23 -9.16 12.46
CA ALA A 161 -15.30 -9.91 11.63
C ALA A 161 -13.97 -10.16 12.36
N SER A 162 -13.32 -11.28 12.07
CA SER A 162 -11.96 -11.58 12.58
C SER A 162 -10.94 -10.55 12.06
N ALA A 163 -9.90 -10.26 12.85
CA ALA A 163 -8.86 -9.30 12.49
C ALA A 163 -8.24 -9.60 11.12
N ASP A 164 -7.99 -10.87 10.81
CA ASP A 164 -7.45 -11.31 9.51
C ASP A 164 -8.40 -11.02 8.35
N LYS A 165 -9.72 -11.16 8.58
CA LYS A 165 -10.74 -10.87 7.57
C LYS A 165 -10.86 -9.35 7.35
N ILE A 166 -10.66 -8.55 8.40
CA ILE A 166 -10.61 -7.08 8.29
C ILE A 166 -9.38 -6.65 7.49
N ALA A 167 -8.20 -7.23 7.77
CA ALA A 167 -6.97 -6.96 7.03
C ALA A 167 -7.13 -7.32 5.54
N LEU A 168 -7.68 -8.49 5.23
CA LEU A 168 -7.93 -8.93 3.86
C LEU A 168 -8.95 -8.01 3.14
N ARG A 169 -9.98 -7.54 3.83
CA ARG A 169 -10.94 -6.57 3.25
C ARG A 169 -10.28 -5.21 2.97
N LYS A 170 -9.41 -4.74 3.87
CA LYS A 170 -8.61 -3.51 3.67
C LYS A 170 -7.65 -3.67 2.49
N GLU A 171 -7.01 -4.84 2.34
CA GLU A 171 -6.16 -5.13 1.18
C GLU A 171 -6.97 -5.16 -0.13
N GLN A 172 -8.12 -5.82 -0.13
CA GLN A 172 -9.04 -5.82 -1.27
C GLN A 172 -9.44 -4.40 -1.66
N GLU A 173 -9.81 -3.57 -0.68
CA GLU A 173 -10.14 -2.17 -0.92
C GLU A 173 -8.99 -1.43 -1.60
N ILE A 174 -7.76 -1.52 -1.07
CA ILE A 174 -6.60 -0.85 -1.66
C ILE A 174 -6.29 -1.34 -3.08
N VAL A 175 -6.42 -2.65 -3.35
CA VAL A 175 -6.19 -3.18 -4.70
C VAL A 175 -7.24 -2.64 -5.69
N HIS A 176 -8.51 -2.60 -5.30
CA HIS A 176 -9.57 -2.03 -6.15
C HIS A 176 -9.43 -0.51 -6.30
N CYS A 177 -9.03 0.20 -5.24
CA CYS A 177 -8.69 1.63 -5.28
C CYS A 177 -7.62 1.92 -6.33
N ARG A 178 -6.50 1.19 -6.29
CA ARG A 178 -5.38 1.36 -7.24
C ARG A 178 -5.78 1.03 -8.67
N LEU A 179 -6.53 -0.05 -8.87
CA LEU A 179 -7.08 -0.42 -10.17
C LEU A 179 -8.00 0.67 -10.72
N ALA A 180 -8.91 1.19 -9.89
CA ALA A 180 -9.86 2.23 -10.29
C ALA A 180 -9.18 3.55 -10.62
N MET A 181 -8.13 3.96 -9.90
CA MET A 181 -7.35 5.16 -10.23
C MET A 181 -6.73 5.07 -11.63
N ILE A 182 -6.15 3.91 -11.97
CA ILE A 182 -5.54 3.69 -13.30
C ILE A 182 -6.64 3.61 -14.37
N ALA A 183 -7.74 2.90 -14.10
CA ALA A 183 -8.87 2.79 -15.02
C ALA A 183 -9.51 4.16 -15.32
N PHE A 184 -9.68 5.00 -14.30
CA PHE A 184 -10.24 6.35 -14.45
C PHE A 184 -9.32 7.26 -15.27
N LEU A 185 -8.01 7.21 -15.02
CA LEU A 185 -7.04 7.92 -15.84
C LEU A 185 -7.07 7.48 -17.31
N GLY A 186 -7.19 6.17 -17.56
CA GLY A 186 -7.34 5.61 -18.90
C GLY A 186 -8.64 6.05 -19.57
N ALA A 187 -9.76 6.00 -18.85
CA ALA A 187 -11.07 6.47 -19.30
C ALA A 187 -11.03 7.95 -19.71
N MET A 188 -10.52 8.82 -18.83
CA MET A 188 -10.38 10.24 -19.14
C MET A 188 -9.45 10.49 -20.34
N GLY A 189 -8.30 9.80 -20.39
CA GLY A 189 -7.36 9.93 -21.50
C GLY A 189 -7.95 9.50 -22.83
N GLN A 190 -8.71 8.39 -22.85
CA GLN A 190 -9.38 7.89 -24.03
C GLN A 190 -10.50 8.85 -24.49
N THR A 191 -11.33 9.35 -23.57
CA THR A 191 -12.38 10.31 -23.92
C THR A 191 -11.80 11.62 -24.45
N LEU A 192 -10.68 12.12 -23.89
CA LEU A 192 -10.01 13.32 -24.38
C LEU A 192 -9.38 13.14 -25.76
N LEU A 193 -8.78 11.98 -26.03
CA LEU A 193 -8.06 11.74 -27.29
C LEU A 193 -8.97 11.33 -28.45
N PHE A 194 -10.00 10.51 -28.17
CA PHE A 194 -10.83 9.90 -29.20
C PHE A 194 -12.23 10.50 -29.28
N GLY A 195 -12.64 11.32 -28.29
CA GLY A 195 -13.98 11.94 -28.28
C GLY A 195 -15.11 10.91 -28.32
N GLN A 196 -14.83 9.70 -27.84
CA GLN A 196 -15.76 8.58 -27.80
C GLN A 196 -15.99 8.18 -26.34
N ALA A 197 -17.23 7.82 -26.03
CA ALA A 197 -17.56 7.11 -24.80
C ALA A 197 -16.82 5.76 -24.77
N LEU A 198 -16.59 5.22 -23.57
CA LEU A 198 -16.05 3.86 -23.45
C LEU A 198 -17.03 2.87 -24.08
N PRO A 199 -16.52 1.79 -24.70
CA PRO A 199 -17.34 0.78 -25.37
C PRO A 199 -18.24 -0.02 -24.43
#